data_AF-A0A1Q7TVC0-F1
#
_entry.id   AF-A0A1Q7TVC0-F1
#
_cell.length_a   1.000
_cell.length_b   1.000
_cell.length_c   1.000
_cell.angle_alpha   90.00
_cell.angle_beta   90.00
_cell.angle_gamma   90.00
#
_symmetry.space_group_name_H-M   'P 1'
#
loop_
_entity.id
_entity.type
_entity.pdbx_description
1 polymer ?
#
loop_
_entity_poly.entity_id
_entity_poly.type
_entity_poly.pdbx_seq_one_letter_code
_entity_poly.pdbx_strand_id
1 'polypeptide(L)'
;MAATTVLPRPKQYDDTFWKPISLWLTTTDHKLIGIMYMVTGVLSFVIGGIFALVVRLQLATPNAKIVDPETYNQLISAHGVTMIFFFVTIFLTGIANYMVPIMIGARDMAFPRVNLLGFWLVPVSIILYYSGFFTGGAPGMKLTRLPLFVWAQISTSILLLVVGAPLAAAMILVEFDRQLGTQFFTTQGRPVLYQHLFWFFGHPEVYIMILPGFGMISEIIPVFARKPIFGYMSMVAALFGIVFLSMTVWAHHMFTVGMNTYVEGFFMLMTMLIAVPTGIKFFNWIATAWWGSIEFTVPMKFVFGFLATFLIGGITGVYLASVPVDTQLHQSYYVVAHLHYVLFGGSVFTIFAGIYYWFPKITGRMLNRTLGEWNFWTLFIGFNGTFLIMHTLGLEG
;
A
#
# COMPACT_ATOMS: atom_id res chain seq x y z
N MET A 1 10.71 40.62 7.52
CA MET A 1 11.21 39.90 6.33
C MET A 1 12.26 38.89 6.79
N ALA A 2 11.87 37.63 6.98
CA ALA A 2 12.81 36.54 7.20
C ALA A 2 12.71 35.62 5.98
N ALA A 3 13.76 35.64 5.15
CA ALA A 3 13.83 34.83 3.95
C ALA A 3 13.71 33.35 4.33
N THR A 4 12.75 32.68 3.70
CA THR A 4 12.60 31.23 3.62
C THR A 4 13.85 30.64 2.99
N THR A 5 14.89 30.43 3.80
CA THR A 5 16.05 29.65 3.40
C THR A 5 15.63 28.19 3.38
N VAL A 6 15.05 27.76 2.25
CA VAL A 6 15.08 26.36 1.85
C VAL A 6 16.54 25.97 1.95
N LEU A 7 16.85 25.09 2.89
CA LEU A 7 18.25 24.78 3.18
C LEU A 7 18.87 24.16 1.93
N PRO A 8 20.00 24.73 1.46
CA PRO A 8 20.62 24.25 0.25
C PRO A 8 20.98 22.78 0.42
N ARG A 9 20.70 21.98 -0.62
CA ARG A 9 21.19 20.61 -0.72
C ARG A 9 22.71 20.61 -0.43
N PRO A 10 23.25 19.68 0.36
CA PRO A 10 24.70 19.61 0.52
C PRO A 10 25.33 19.42 -0.88
N LYS A 11 26.24 20.32 -1.27
CA LYS A 11 26.89 20.34 -2.61
C LYS A 11 27.51 19.00 -3.01
N GLN A 12 27.86 18.17 -2.04
CA GLN A 12 28.42 16.82 -2.24
C GLN A 12 27.46 15.85 -2.96
N TYR A 13 26.19 16.22 -3.14
CA TYR A 13 25.18 15.39 -3.80
C TYR A 13 24.81 15.82 -5.22
N ASP A 14 25.37 16.92 -5.74
CA ASP A 14 24.95 17.52 -7.01
C ASP A 14 25.68 17.00 -8.26
N ASP A 15 26.80 16.29 -8.11
CA ASP A 15 27.60 15.88 -9.25
C ASP A 15 27.57 14.37 -9.47
N THR A 16 26.85 13.98 -10.53
CA THR A 16 26.73 12.64 -11.15
C THR A 16 25.79 11.61 -10.51
N PHE A 17 25.07 10.89 -11.38
CA PHE A 17 24.27 9.69 -11.07
C PHE A 17 25.17 8.54 -10.57
N TRP A 18 26.42 8.50 -11.04
CA TRP A 18 27.45 7.52 -10.71
C TRP A 18 28.24 7.93 -9.48
N LYS A 19 27.57 7.95 -8.33
CA LYS A 19 28.23 8.11 -7.04
C LYS A 19 28.97 6.82 -6.66
N PRO A 20 30.10 6.91 -5.92
CA PRO A 20 30.76 5.72 -5.38
C PRO A 20 29.75 4.87 -4.59
N ILE A 21 29.81 3.55 -4.71
CA ILE A 21 28.88 2.66 -4.01
C ILE A 21 28.90 2.91 -2.49
N SER A 22 30.05 3.28 -1.93
CA SER A 22 30.21 3.68 -0.54
C SER A 22 29.29 4.82 -0.13
N LEU A 23 29.05 5.82 -1.00
CA LEU A 23 28.15 6.93 -0.70
C LEU A 23 26.69 6.48 -0.61
N TRP A 24 26.26 5.52 -1.43
CA TRP A 24 24.93 4.93 -1.32
C TRP A 24 24.80 4.00 -0.11
N LEU A 25 25.85 3.24 0.20
CA LEU A 25 25.83 2.28 1.30
C LEU A 25 25.76 2.95 2.68
N THR A 26 26.33 4.15 2.83
CA THR A 26 26.46 4.83 4.13
C THR A 26 25.73 6.17 4.23
N THR A 27 24.91 6.55 3.23
CA THR A 27 24.20 7.83 3.24
C THR A 27 23.15 7.90 4.35
N THR A 28 23.04 9.06 4.99
CA THR A 28 21.93 9.36 5.90
C THR A 28 20.87 10.27 5.28
N ASP A 29 21.07 10.77 4.06
CA ASP A 29 20.11 11.66 3.38
C ASP A 29 18.82 10.90 3.02
N HIS A 30 17.68 11.33 3.58
CA HIS A 30 16.36 10.77 3.32
C HIS A 30 15.97 10.71 1.83
N LYS A 31 16.48 11.61 0.98
CA LYS A 31 16.22 11.60 -0.46
C LYS A 31 16.92 10.42 -1.13
N LEU A 32 18.19 10.18 -0.79
CA LEU A 32 18.94 9.06 -1.36
C LEU A 32 18.40 7.72 -0.84
N ILE A 33 18.08 7.64 0.45
CA ILE A 33 17.43 6.47 1.04
C ILE A 33 16.09 6.20 0.37
N GLY A 34 15.26 7.25 0.18
CA GLY A 34 14.00 7.15 -0.55
C GLY A 34 14.16 6.64 -1.99
N ILE A 35 15.20 7.10 -2.71
CA ILE A 35 15.53 6.59 -4.05
C ILE A 35 15.90 5.11 -4.01
N MET A 36 16.72 4.68 -3.05
CA MET A 36 17.09 3.26 -2.92
C MET A 36 15.86 2.38 -2.69
N TYR A 37 14.96 2.78 -1.78
CA TYR A 37 13.66 2.11 -1.57
C TYR A 37 12.85 2.04 -2.86
N MET A 38 12.68 3.16 -3.58
CA MET A 38 11.90 3.19 -4.83
C MET A 38 12.50 2.28 -5.91
N VAL A 39 13.82 2.28 -6.07
CA VAL A 39 14.52 1.40 -7.03
C VAL A 39 14.33 -0.07 -6.66
N THR A 40 14.52 -0.43 -5.39
CA THR A 40 14.25 -1.79 -4.89
C THR A 40 12.81 -2.20 -5.17
N GLY A 41 11.84 -1.31 -4.90
CA GLY A 41 10.43 -1.56 -5.19
C GLY A 41 10.16 -1.83 -6.67
N VAL A 42 10.75 -1.04 -7.58
CA VAL A 42 10.60 -1.24 -9.03
C VAL A 42 11.20 -2.57 -9.49
N LEU A 43 12.37 -2.96 -8.96
CA LEU A 43 12.97 -4.26 -9.29
C LEU A 43 12.08 -5.41 -8.81
N SER A 44 11.55 -5.32 -7.59
CA SER A 44 10.60 -6.29 -7.04
C SER A 44 9.30 -6.35 -7.85
N PHE A 45 8.78 -5.22 -8.34
CA PHE A 45 7.60 -5.19 -9.21
C PHE A 45 7.83 -6.00 -10.50
N VAL A 46 9.00 -5.86 -11.13
CA VAL A 46 9.34 -6.62 -12.33
C VAL A 46 9.45 -8.11 -12.01
N ILE A 47 10.13 -8.47 -10.92
CA ILE A 47 10.29 -9.87 -10.50
C ILE A 47 8.92 -10.51 -10.18
N GLY A 48 8.11 -9.85 -9.36
CA GLY A 48 6.75 -10.29 -9.03
C GLY A 48 5.84 -10.38 -10.26
N GLY A 49 5.99 -9.45 -11.21
CA GLY A 49 5.31 -9.49 -12.50
C GLY A 49 5.70 -10.70 -13.35
N ILE A 50 6.98 -11.06 -13.40
CA ILE A 50 7.45 -12.27 -14.10
C ILE A 50 6.81 -13.52 -13.48
N PHE A 51 6.78 -13.63 -12.15
CA PHE A 51 6.10 -14.75 -11.48
C PHE A 51 4.61 -14.84 -11.85
N ALA A 52 3.90 -13.70 -11.85
CA ALA A 52 2.50 -13.65 -12.26
C ALA A 52 2.30 -14.08 -13.72
N LEU A 53 3.20 -13.68 -14.63
CA LEU A 53 3.12 -14.08 -16.03
C LEU A 53 3.28 -15.59 -16.19
N VAL A 54 4.23 -16.22 -15.48
CA VAL A 54 4.41 -17.68 -15.52
C VAL A 54 3.17 -18.40 -14.98
N VAL A 55 2.61 -17.94 -13.86
CA VAL A 55 1.34 -18.46 -13.30
C VAL A 55 0.22 -18.35 -14.34
N ARG A 56 0.08 -17.20 -15.02
CA ARG A 56 -0.98 -17.00 -16.02
C ARG A 56 -0.78 -17.83 -17.27
N LEU A 57 0.46 -18.03 -17.72
CA LEU A 57 0.77 -18.94 -18.81
C LEU A 57 0.37 -20.38 -18.46
N GLN A 58 0.69 -20.83 -17.24
CA GLN A 58 0.29 -22.17 -16.77
C GLN A 58 -1.23 -22.34 -16.73
N LEU A 59 -1.97 -21.28 -16.42
CA LEU A 59 -3.44 -21.29 -16.36
C LEU A 59 -4.12 -20.93 -17.68
N ALA A 60 -3.37 -20.75 -18.77
CA ALA A 60 -3.94 -20.28 -20.04
C ALA A 60 -4.87 -21.32 -20.69
N THR A 61 -4.63 -22.60 -20.46
CA THR A 61 -5.49 -23.70 -20.95
C THR A 61 -5.55 -24.83 -19.92
N PRO A 62 -6.64 -25.63 -19.90
CA PRO A 62 -6.72 -26.80 -19.03
C PRO A 62 -5.59 -27.79 -19.28
N ASN A 63 -5.04 -28.38 -18.22
CA ASN A 63 -3.99 -29.42 -18.27
C ASN A 63 -2.67 -28.99 -18.95
N ALA A 64 -2.37 -27.69 -19.03
CA ALA A 64 -1.06 -27.21 -19.45
C ALA A 64 0.06 -27.75 -18.53
N LYS A 65 1.28 -27.87 -19.08
CA LYS A 65 2.46 -28.44 -18.38
C LYS A 65 3.66 -27.50 -18.44
N ILE A 66 3.45 -26.21 -18.22
CA ILE A 66 4.52 -25.20 -18.24
C ILE A 66 5.37 -25.31 -16.97
N VAL A 67 4.75 -25.49 -15.82
CA VAL A 67 5.42 -25.75 -14.53
C VAL A 67 4.75 -26.91 -13.81
N ASP A 68 5.51 -27.65 -13.00
CA ASP A 68 4.97 -28.68 -12.12
C ASP A 68 4.24 -28.07 -10.89
N PRO A 69 3.43 -28.86 -10.16
CA PRO A 69 2.63 -28.34 -9.04
C PRO A 69 3.44 -27.72 -7.89
N GLU A 70 4.63 -28.24 -7.59
CA GLU A 70 5.47 -27.69 -6.52
C GLU A 70 6.01 -26.32 -6.93
N THR A 71 6.55 -26.23 -8.14
CA THR A 71 7.03 -24.96 -8.72
C THR A 71 5.88 -23.94 -8.83
N TYR A 72 4.68 -24.35 -9.22
CA TYR A 72 3.51 -23.47 -9.25
C TYR A 72 3.20 -22.87 -7.88
N ASN A 73 3.19 -23.70 -6.83
CA ASN A 73 2.93 -23.26 -5.45
C ASN A 73 4.02 -22.31 -4.94
N GLN A 74 5.29 -22.59 -5.26
CA GLN A 74 6.39 -21.68 -4.92
C GLN A 74 6.24 -20.33 -5.61
N LEU A 75 5.90 -20.32 -6.91
CA LEU A 75 5.74 -19.10 -7.70
C LEU A 75 4.58 -18.23 -7.21
N ILE A 76 3.42 -18.81 -6.90
CA ILE A 76 2.28 -18.03 -6.41
C ILE A 76 2.54 -17.44 -5.03
N SER A 77 3.18 -18.20 -4.13
CA SER A 77 3.61 -17.69 -2.82
C SER A 77 4.66 -16.58 -2.96
N ALA A 78 5.68 -16.80 -3.80
CA ALA A 78 6.73 -15.81 -4.06
C ALA A 78 6.17 -14.54 -4.71
N HIS A 79 5.21 -14.66 -5.64
CA HIS A 79 4.52 -13.53 -6.24
C HIS A 79 3.84 -12.66 -5.17
N GLY A 80 3.00 -13.27 -4.33
CA GLY A 80 2.28 -12.53 -3.28
C GLY A 80 3.23 -11.81 -2.32
N VAL A 81 4.24 -12.53 -1.79
CA VAL A 81 5.24 -11.97 -0.88
C VAL A 81 6.03 -10.83 -1.53
N THR A 82 6.46 -11.02 -2.78
CA THR A 82 7.24 -10.02 -3.53
C THR A 82 6.42 -8.75 -3.77
N MET A 83 5.17 -8.88 -4.19
CA MET A 83 4.32 -7.74 -4.50
C MET A 83 3.95 -6.93 -3.26
N ILE A 84 3.57 -7.60 -2.19
CA ILE A 84 3.08 -6.98 -0.95
C ILE A 84 4.24 -6.36 -0.15
N PHE A 85 5.22 -7.19 0.23
CA PHE A 85 6.28 -6.78 1.14
C PHE A 85 7.44 -6.08 0.46
N PHE A 86 7.80 -6.47 -0.77
CA PHE A 86 9.02 -5.98 -1.44
C PHE A 86 8.77 -4.93 -2.53
N PHE A 87 7.55 -4.85 -3.07
CA PHE A 87 7.16 -3.79 -3.99
C PHE A 87 6.32 -2.72 -3.31
N VAL A 88 5.05 -2.98 -3.01
CA VAL A 88 4.09 -1.93 -2.62
C VAL A 88 4.57 -1.23 -1.34
N THR A 89 4.87 -2.01 -0.30
CA THR A 89 5.35 -1.46 0.98
C THR A 89 6.65 -0.66 0.81
N ILE A 90 7.68 -1.26 0.21
CA ILE A 90 9.01 -0.63 0.00
C ILE A 90 8.91 0.63 -0.83
N PHE A 91 8.15 0.59 -1.93
CA PHE A 91 8.02 1.73 -2.81
C PHE A 91 7.33 2.90 -2.10
N LEU A 92 6.23 2.64 -1.39
CA LEU A 92 5.51 3.66 -0.64
C LEU A 92 6.35 4.22 0.51
N THR A 93 7.10 3.38 1.22
CA THR A 93 8.10 3.83 2.21
C THR A 93 9.16 4.71 1.58
N GLY A 94 9.61 4.43 0.35
CA GLY A 94 10.56 5.24 -0.39
C GLY A 94 10.02 6.62 -0.76
N ILE A 95 8.78 6.67 -1.26
CA ILE A 95 8.07 7.93 -1.56
C ILE A 95 7.88 8.75 -0.27
N ALA A 96 7.46 8.12 0.83
CA ALA A 96 7.28 8.78 2.11
C ALA A 96 8.61 9.35 2.63
N ASN A 97 9.69 8.56 2.59
CA ASN A 97 11.03 9.01 2.96
C ASN A 97 11.47 10.25 2.17
N TYR A 98 11.20 10.27 0.87
CA TYR A 98 11.57 11.39 0.02
C TYR A 98 10.72 12.63 0.27
N MET A 99 9.39 12.46 0.30
CA MET A 99 8.44 13.57 0.22
C MET A 99 8.05 14.15 1.58
N VAL A 100 7.95 13.34 2.63
CA VAL A 100 7.44 13.81 3.92
C VAL A 100 8.30 14.93 4.53
N PRO A 101 9.63 14.80 4.66
CA PRO A 101 10.45 15.89 5.20
C PRO A 101 10.33 17.19 4.40
N ILE A 102 10.23 17.07 3.06
CA ILE A 102 10.05 18.23 2.16
C ILE A 102 8.70 18.91 2.43
N MET A 103 7.63 18.12 2.54
CA MET A 103 6.28 18.63 2.77
C MET A 103 6.12 19.32 4.14
N ILE A 104 6.84 18.85 5.16
CA ILE A 104 6.83 19.47 6.49
C ILE A 104 7.91 20.55 6.69
N GLY A 105 8.71 20.85 5.65
CA GLY A 105 9.79 21.82 5.73
C GLY A 105 10.94 21.43 6.67
N ALA A 106 11.09 20.14 6.97
CA ALA A 106 12.17 19.60 7.79
C ALA A 106 13.44 19.39 6.95
N ARG A 107 14.60 19.39 7.61
CA ARG A 107 15.90 19.15 6.95
C ARG A 107 16.08 17.71 6.52
N ASP A 108 15.62 16.78 7.36
CA ASP A 108 15.82 15.34 7.25
C ASP A 108 14.81 14.61 8.15
N MET A 109 14.84 13.28 8.17
CA MET A 109 14.12 12.44 9.14
C MET A 109 14.68 12.63 10.57
N ALA A 110 13.88 12.36 11.60
CA ALA A 110 14.31 12.54 13.01
C ALA A 110 15.54 11.72 13.41
N PHE A 111 15.67 10.50 12.88
CA PHE A 111 16.81 9.62 13.17
C PHE A 111 17.47 9.12 11.87
N PRO A 112 18.34 9.92 11.24
CA PRO A 112 18.87 9.62 9.90
C PRO A 112 19.65 8.30 9.79
N ARG A 113 20.46 7.95 10.79
CA ARG A 113 21.24 6.68 10.81
C ARG A 113 20.37 5.44 10.94
N VAL A 114 19.29 5.61 11.66
CA VAL A 114 18.30 4.59 11.95
C VAL A 114 17.36 4.39 10.75
N ASN A 115 17.07 5.47 10.02
CA ASN A 115 16.41 5.40 8.72
C ASN A 115 17.24 4.61 7.71
N LEU A 116 18.56 4.83 7.68
CA LEU A 116 19.49 4.01 6.90
C LEU A 116 19.50 2.55 7.38
N LEU A 117 19.55 2.31 8.69
CA LEU A 117 19.46 0.96 9.25
C LEU A 117 18.14 0.30 8.82
N GLY A 118 17.05 1.06 8.77
CA GLY A 118 15.76 0.55 8.36
C GLY A 118 15.72 0.10 6.89
N PHE A 119 16.48 0.77 6.02
CA PHE A 119 16.68 0.32 4.64
C PHE A 119 17.47 -0.99 4.57
N TRP A 120 18.49 -1.17 5.39
CA TRP A 120 19.27 -2.42 5.42
C TRP A 120 18.56 -3.57 6.13
N LEU A 121 17.68 -3.25 7.08
CA LEU A 121 16.90 -4.20 7.87
C LEU A 121 15.45 -4.28 7.38
N VAL A 122 15.20 -4.25 6.08
CA VAL A 122 13.83 -4.26 5.52
C VAL A 122 12.90 -5.39 6.04
N PRO A 123 13.36 -6.50 6.65
CA PRO A 123 12.48 -7.38 7.43
C PRO A 123 12.26 -7.02 8.92
N VAL A 124 13.02 -6.10 9.51
CA VAL A 124 13.06 -5.78 10.97
C VAL A 124 12.84 -4.29 11.29
N SER A 125 12.68 -3.42 10.29
CA SER A 125 12.74 -1.96 10.49
C SER A 125 11.43 -1.25 10.89
N ILE A 126 10.67 -1.81 11.83
CA ILE A 126 9.32 -1.31 12.14
C ILE A 126 9.28 -0.29 13.29
N ILE A 127 10.30 -0.19 14.14
CA ILE A 127 10.18 0.59 15.39
C ILE A 127 10.64 2.05 15.27
N LEU A 128 11.32 2.43 14.18
CA LEU A 128 12.06 3.70 14.16
C LEU A 128 11.52 4.80 13.24
N TYR A 129 10.40 4.55 12.56
CA TYR A 129 9.68 5.56 11.79
C TYR A 129 8.98 6.63 12.69
N TYR A 130 9.03 6.50 14.02
CA TYR A 130 7.99 7.01 14.93
C TYR A 130 8.25 8.24 15.82
N SER A 131 9.19 9.15 15.56
CA SER A 131 9.17 10.42 16.34
C SER A 131 9.51 11.72 15.60
N GLY A 132 9.71 11.69 14.29
CA GLY A 132 10.00 12.91 13.52
C GLY A 132 8.85 13.90 13.37
N PHE A 133 7.63 13.49 13.70
CA PHE A 133 6.45 14.34 13.54
C PHE A 133 6.21 15.32 14.70
N PHE A 134 6.91 15.13 15.84
CA PHE A 134 6.72 15.97 17.04
C PHE A 134 7.91 16.87 17.37
N THR A 135 8.99 16.80 16.59
CA THR A 135 10.17 17.66 16.77
C THR A 135 10.71 18.11 15.41
N GLY A 136 10.36 19.33 14.98
CA GLY A 136 11.01 19.99 13.84
C GLY A 136 10.13 20.45 12.67
N GLY A 137 8.83 20.65 12.85
CA GLY A 137 8.02 21.33 11.82
C GLY A 137 8.49 22.76 11.59
N ALA A 138 8.36 23.28 10.36
CA ALA A 138 8.65 24.68 10.06
C ALA A 138 7.89 25.63 11.02
N PRO A 139 8.51 26.71 11.53
CA PRO A 139 7.85 27.66 12.42
C PRO A 139 6.52 28.16 11.83
N GLY A 140 5.41 27.90 12.53
CA GLY A 140 4.06 28.31 12.13
C GLY A 140 3.16 27.22 11.52
N MET A 141 3.66 25.99 11.30
CA MET A 141 2.82 24.88 10.83
C MET A 141 2.02 24.23 11.97
N LYS A 142 0.69 24.34 11.90
CA LYS A 142 -0.24 23.68 12.83
C LYS A 142 -0.61 22.28 12.33
N LEU A 143 -0.87 21.33 13.23
CA LEU A 143 -1.33 19.97 12.87
C LEU A 143 -2.54 19.97 11.94
N THR A 144 -3.48 20.90 12.15
CA THR A 144 -4.69 21.07 11.31
C THR A 144 -4.42 21.54 9.88
N ARG A 145 -3.15 21.77 9.50
CA ARG A 145 -2.75 22.22 8.16
C ARG A 145 -1.73 21.30 7.48
N LEU A 146 -1.42 20.14 8.06
CA LEU A 146 -0.51 19.18 7.44
C LEU A 146 -1.11 18.64 6.12
N PRO A 147 -0.30 18.42 5.08
CA PRO A 147 -0.76 17.77 3.85
C PRO A 147 -1.41 16.41 4.14
N LEU A 148 -2.39 16.01 3.33
CA LEU A 148 -3.13 14.75 3.56
C LEU A 148 -2.25 13.53 3.33
N PHE A 149 -1.22 13.64 2.48
CA PHE A 149 -0.17 12.62 2.39
C PHE A 149 0.58 12.41 3.70
N VAL A 150 0.85 13.48 4.45
CA VAL A 150 1.50 13.38 5.76
C VAL A 150 0.59 12.71 6.79
N TRP A 151 -0.70 13.05 6.82
CA TRP A 151 -1.67 12.37 7.69
C TRP A 151 -1.82 10.89 7.36
N ALA A 152 -1.94 10.55 6.07
CA ALA A 152 -1.99 9.17 5.62
C ALA A 152 -0.78 8.36 6.09
N GLN A 153 0.40 8.98 6.02
CA GLN A 153 1.62 8.34 6.48
C GLN A 153 1.65 8.18 8.00
N ILE A 154 1.19 9.16 8.78
CA ILE A 154 1.04 9.02 10.24
C ILE A 154 0.10 7.86 10.58
N SER A 155 -1.06 7.76 9.90
CA SER A 155 -2.02 6.67 10.09
C SER A 155 -1.43 5.29 9.77
N THR A 156 -0.77 5.17 8.61
CA THR A 156 -0.01 3.98 8.17
C THR A 156 0.97 3.56 9.25
N SER A 157 1.62 4.56 9.83
CA SER A 157 2.62 4.34 10.85
C SER A 157 1.93 3.78 12.10
N ILE A 158 0.92 4.45 12.67
CA ILE A 158 0.28 3.97 13.90
C ILE A 158 -0.15 2.50 13.79
N LEU A 159 -0.67 2.09 12.62
CA LEU A 159 -1.01 0.69 12.35
C LEU A 159 0.18 -0.25 12.46
N LEU A 160 1.27 0.04 11.74
CA LEU A 160 2.44 -0.83 11.70
C LEU A 160 3.05 -1.05 13.09
N LEU A 161 3.02 -0.03 13.97
CA LEU A 161 3.48 -0.13 15.35
C LEU A 161 2.63 -1.10 16.18
N VAL A 162 1.31 -1.05 16.02
CA VAL A 162 0.39 -1.87 16.82
C VAL A 162 0.34 -3.31 16.33
N VAL A 163 0.36 -3.51 15.00
CA VAL A 163 0.01 -4.80 14.39
C VAL A 163 1.23 -5.66 14.03
N GLY A 164 2.44 -5.09 14.02
CA GLY A 164 3.66 -5.83 13.68
C GLY A 164 4.06 -6.91 14.70
N ALA A 165 3.79 -6.68 15.99
CA ALA A 165 4.19 -7.61 17.05
C ALA A 165 3.48 -8.99 16.96
N PRO A 166 2.16 -9.07 16.69
CA PRO A 166 1.48 -10.34 16.45
C PRO A 166 2.05 -11.19 15.31
N LEU A 167 2.43 -10.58 14.19
CA LEU A 167 3.08 -11.32 13.09
C LEU A 167 4.44 -11.87 13.51
N ALA A 168 5.27 -11.04 14.15
CA ALA A 168 6.57 -11.47 14.64
C ALA A 168 6.43 -12.63 15.63
N ALA A 169 5.46 -12.56 16.55
CA ALA A 169 5.14 -13.65 17.46
C ALA A 169 4.71 -14.91 16.70
N ALA A 170 3.81 -14.81 15.72
CA ALA A 170 3.39 -15.95 14.92
C ALA A 170 4.58 -16.62 14.21
N MET A 171 5.48 -15.84 13.61
CA MET A 171 6.66 -16.37 12.92
C MET A 171 7.64 -17.06 13.88
N ILE A 172 7.89 -16.47 15.05
CA ILE A 172 8.76 -17.07 16.08
C ILE A 172 8.17 -18.38 16.59
N LEU A 173 6.86 -18.41 16.87
CA LEU A 173 6.18 -19.60 17.38
C LEU A 173 6.13 -20.72 16.33
N VAL A 174 5.94 -20.38 15.04
CA VAL A 174 6.07 -21.35 13.95
C VAL A 174 7.50 -21.90 13.89
N GLU A 175 8.51 -21.04 14.00
CA GLU A 175 9.91 -21.49 13.97
C GLU A 175 10.24 -22.38 15.17
N PHE A 176 9.67 -22.12 16.35
CA PHE A 176 9.82 -23.00 17.51
C PHE A 176 9.16 -24.35 17.29
N ASP A 177 7.97 -24.40 16.66
CA ASP A 177 7.32 -25.67 16.31
C ASP A 177 8.19 -26.47 15.34
N ARG A 178 8.87 -25.78 14.41
CA ARG A 178 9.73 -26.41 13.38
C ARG A 178 11.08 -26.88 13.90
N GLN A 179 11.76 -26.08 14.73
CA GLN A 179 13.16 -26.31 15.12
C GLN A 179 13.30 -26.84 16.55
N LEU A 180 12.40 -26.44 17.44
CA LEU A 180 12.51 -26.72 18.88
C LEU A 180 11.47 -27.75 19.36
N GLY A 181 10.63 -28.25 18.46
CA GLY A 181 9.64 -29.29 18.74
C GLY A 181 8.47 -28.83 19.61
N THR A 182 8.22 -27.52 19.70
CA THR A 182 7.02 -27.01 20.37
C THR A 182 5.75 -27.40 19.58
N GLN A 183 4.58 -27.18 20.18
CA GLN A 183 3.29 -27.64 19.63
C GLN A 183 2.25 -26.50 19.64
N PHE A 184 2.62 -25.27 19.30
CA PHE A 184 1.71 -24.12 19.33
C PHE A 184 0.59 -24.24 18.29
N PHE A 185 0.93 -24.56 17.04
CA PHE A 185 0.01 -24.54 15.89
C PHE A 185 -0.21 -25.91 15.25
N THR A 186 0.38 -26.97 15.80
CA THR A 186 0.16 -28.34 15.34
C THR A 186 -1.24 -28.84 15.71
N THR A 187 -1.59 -30.06 15.28
CA THR A 187 -2.87 -30.70 15.65
C THR A 187 -3.02 -30.97 17.15
N GLN A 188 -1.92 -30.99 17.90
CA GLN A 188 -1.93 -31.08 19.36
C GLN A 188 -2.11 -29.70 20.03
N GLY A 189 -1.81 -28.64 19.29
CA GLY A 189 -1.93 -27.25 19.72
C GLY A 189 -3.24 -26.59 19.28
N ARG A 190 -3.13 -25.35 18.77
CA ARG A 190 -4.26 -24.56 18.27
C ARG A 190 -3.98 -24.07 16.86
N PRO A 191 -4.27 -24.85 15.80
CA PRO A 191 -4.00 -24.45 14.42
C PRO A 191 -4.68 -23.13 14.01
N VAL A 192 -5.93 -22.90 14.45
CA VAL A 192 -6.68 -21.68 14.13
C VAL A 192 -6.11 -20.43 14.83
N LEU A 193 -5.34 -20.59 15.91
CA LEU A 193 -4.67 -19.46 16.57
C LEU A 193 -3.66 -18.78 15.63
N TYR A 194 -2.96 -19.57 14.80
CA TYR A 194 -2.06 -19.01 13.79
C TYR A 194 -2.80 -18.05 12.86
N GLN A 195 -3.99 -18.44 12.39
CA GLN A 195 -4.79 -17.60 11.50
C GLN A 195 -5.20 -16.29 12.17
N HIS A 196 -5.60 -16.31 13.45
CA HIS A 196 -5.92 -15.07 14.16
C HIS A 196 -4.71 -14.15 14.29
N LEU A 197 -3.53 -14.67 14.65
CA LEU A 197 -2.32 -13.85 14.77
C LEU A 197 -1.86 -13.30 13.43
N PHE A 198 -1.91 -14.14 12.38
CA PHE A 198 -1.55 -13.75 11.03
C PHE A 198 -2.50 -12.68 10.50
N TRP A 199 -3.82 -12.88 10.57
CA TRP A 199 -4.80 -11.94 10.03
C TRP A 199 -4.93 -10.67 10.86
N PHE A 200 -4.67 -10.72 12.17
CA PHE A 200 -4.60 -9.51 12.99
C PHE A 200 -3.52 -8.53 12.49
N PHE A 201 -2.46 -9.04 11.85
CA PHE A 201 -1.55 -8.22 11.06
C PHE A 201 -2.03 -8.03 9.61
N GLY A 202 -2.35 -9.13 8.92
CA GLY A 202 -2.57 -9.15 7.48
C GLY A 202 -3.73 -8.29 6.99
N HIS A 203 -4.77 -8.11 7.80
CA HIS A 203 -5.86 -7.20 7.42
C HIS A 203 -5.48 -5.71 7.62
N PRO A 204 -4.94 -5.27 8.77
CA PRO A 204 -4.35 -3.95 8.88
C PRO A 204 -3.28 -3.63 7.82
N GLU A 205 -2.52 -4.62 7.39
CA GLU A 205 -1.45 -4.49 6.39
C GLU A 205 -1.97 -4.00 5.02
N VAL A 206 -3.16 -4.43 4.58
CA VAL A 206 -3.74 -3.87 3.34
C VAL A 206 -4.07 -2.38 3.47
N TYR A 207 -4.36 -1.88 4.68
CA TYR A 207 -4.52 -0.44 4.91
C TYR A 207 -3.20 0.31 4.95
N ILE A 208 -2.15 -0.31 5.50
CA ILE A 208 -0.78 0.22 5.46
C ILE A 208 -0.37 0.48 4.01
N MET A 209 -0.78 -0.38 3.08
CA MET A 209 -0.50 -0.22 1.65
C MET A 209 -1.39 0.80 0.92
N ILE A 210 -2.64 1.03 1.34
CA ILE A 210 -3.55 1.94 0.61
C ILE A 210 -3.57 3.36 1.16
N LEU A 211 -3.36 3.55 2.47
CA LEU A 211 -3.45 4.87 3.10
C LEU A 211 -2.45 5.87 2.48
N PRO A 212 -1.16 5.55 2.26
CA PRO A 212 -0.25 6.46 1.57
C PRO A 212 -0.75 6.80 0.16
N GLY A 213 -1.32 5.82 -0.55
CA GLY A 213 -1.99 6.02 -1.83
C GLY A 213 -3.10 7.06 -1.77
N PHE A 214 -4.00 6.95 -0.80
CA PHE A 214 -5.04 7.96 -0.56
C PHE A 214 -4.45 9.35 -0.29
N GLY A 215 -3.33 9.39 0.44
CA GLY A 215 -2.54 10.59 0.65
C GLY A 215 -2.09 11.23 -0.66
N MET A 216 -1.46 10.45 -1.54
CA MET A 216 -0.97 10.91 -2.86
C MET A 216 -2.11 11.45 -3.72
N ILE A 217 -3.23 10.74 -3.80
CA ILE A 217 -4.42 11.18 -4.55
C ILE A 217 -4.95 12.52 -4.01
N SER A 218 -4.91 12.71 -2.69
CA SER A 218 -5.35 13.93 -2.04
C SER A 218 -4.43 15.13 -2.32
N GLU A 219 -3.18 14.92 -2.75
CA GLU A 219 -2.28 15.98 -3.21
C GLU A 219 -2.42 16.26 -4.71
N ILE A 220 -2.68 15.22 -5.52
CA ILE A 220 -2.73 15.33 -6.98
C ILE A 220 -4.03 16.01 -7.45
N ILE A 221 -5.18 15.62 -6.89
CA ILE A 221 -6.49 16.14 -7.32
C ILE A 221 -6.57 17.66 -7.19
N PRO A 222 -6.27 18.28 -6.03
CA PRO A 222 -6.35 19.74 -5.87
C PRO A 222 -5.53 20.52 -6.90
N VAL A 223 -4.33 20.01 -7.23
CA VAL A 223 -3.39 20.67 -8.13
C VAL A 223 -3.93 20.69 -9.56
N PHE A 224 -4.35 19.55 -10.08
CA PHE A 224 -4.83 19.47 -11.46
C PHE A 224 -6.32 19.80 -11.61
N ALA A 225 -7.08 19.92 -10.52
CA ALA A 225 -8.42 20.50 -10.52
C ALA A 225 -8.40 22.02 -10.25
N ARG A 226 -7.25 22.58 -9.84
CA ARG A 226 -7.05 23.98 -9.43
C ARG A 226 -8.03 24.43 -8.35
N LYS A 227 -8.33 23.54 -7.41
CA LYS A 227 -9.27 23.76 -6.31
C LYS A 227 -8.69 23.25 -4.99
N PRO A 228 -8.90 23.95 -3.87
CA PRO A 228 -8.51 23.42 -2.57
C PRO A 228 -9.28 22.14 -2.26
N ILE A 229 -8.67 21.25 -1.47
CA ILE A 229 -9.29 20.00 -1.05
C ILE A 229 -10.59 20.28 -0.29
N PHE A 230 -11.67 19.62 -0.70
CA PHE A 230 -12.96 19.67 -0.02
C PHE A 230 -12.96 18.73 1.20
N GLY A 231 -13.55 19.17 2.32
CA GLY A 231 -13.76 18.30 3.47
C GLY A 231 -12.48 17.85 4.18
N TYR A 232 -11.44 18.69 4.25
CA TYR A 232 -10.15 18.32 4.85
C TYR A 232 -10.27 17.61 6.22
N MET A 233 -11.03 18.19 7.17
CA MET A 233 -11.18 17.59 8.51
C MET A 233 -11.93 16.25 8.48
N SER A 234 -12.92 16.10 7.58
CA SER A 234 -13.59 14.80 7.42
C SER A 234 -12.69 13.76 6.75
N MET A 235 -11.78 14.17 5.86
CA MET A 235 -10.75 13.26 5.32
C MET A 235 -9.74 12.81 6.38
N VAL A 236 -9.31 13.70 7.27
CA VAL A 236 -8.43 13.35 8.40
C VAL A 236 -9.15 12.42 9.37
N ALA A 237 -10.39 12.74 9.75
CA ALA A 237 -11.21 11.88 10.62
C ALA A 237 -11.43 10.50 9.99
N ALA A 238 -11.68 10.44 8.67
CA ALA A 238 -11.81 9.17 7.95
C ALA A 238 -10.53 8.32 8.00
N LEU A 239 -9.34 8.93 7.87
CA LEU A 239 -8.07 8.19 8.00
C LEU A 239 -7.94 7.54 9.39
N PHE A 240 -8.25 8.28 10.46
CA PHE A 240 -8.24 7.72 11.82
C PHE A 240 -9.35 6.69 12.04
N GLY A 241 -10.51 6.88 11.44
CA GLY A 241 -11.59 5.87 11.44
C GLY A 241 -11.14 4.55 10.82
N ILE A 242 -10.42 4.58 9.70
CA ILE A 242 -9.84 3.38 9.08
C ILE A 242 -8.82 2.73 10.02
N VAL A 243 -7.94 3.52 10.64
CA VAL A 243 -6.95 3.00 11.60
C VAL A 243 -7.64 2.23 12.73
N PHE A 244 -8.63 2.85 13.37
CA PHE A 244 -9.38 2.23 14.46
C PHE A 244 -10.10 0.95 14.01
N LEU A 245 -10.88 1.04 12.93
CA LEU A 245 -11.69 -0.07 12.46
C LEU A 245 -10.84 -1.25 11.96
N SER A 246 -9.68 -0.99 11.35
CA SER A 246 -8.80 -2.04 10.81
C SER A 246 -8.38 -3.08 11.86
N MET A 247 -8.29 -2.66 13.13
CA MET A 247 -7.97 -3.54 14.25
C MET A 247 -9.16 -4.37 14.74
N THR A 248 -10.34 -4.22 14.14
CA THR A 248 -11.60 -4.85 14.58
C THR A 248 -12.27 -5.71 13.50
N VAL A 249 -11.57 -6.00 12.40
CA VAL A 249 -12.17 -6.62 11.20
C VAL A 249 -11.45 -7.87 10.70
N TRP A 250 -10.28 -8.22 11.24
CA TRP A 250 -9.40 -9.26 10.67
C TRP A 250 -10.06 -10.62 10.49
N ALA A 251 -11.00 -11.00 11.35
CA ALA A 251 -11.57 -12.34 11.33
C ALA A 251 -12.54 -12.57 10.16
N HIS A 252 -12.85 -11.57 9.32
CA HIS A 252 -13.56 -11.85 8.07
C HIS A 252 -12.78 -12.75 7.10
N HIS A 253 -11.45 -12.86 7.26
CA HIS A 253 -10.64 -13.82 6.50
C HIS A 253 -10.80 -15.26 7.01
N MET A 254 -11.63 -15.46 8.03
CA MET A 254 -11.75 -16.69 8.79
C MET A 254 -13.22 -17.15 8.89
N PHE A 255 -14.16 -16.58 8.13
CA PHE A 255 -15.59 -16.94 8.25
C PHE A 255 -15.89 -18.41 7.98
N THR A 256 -14.98 -19.15 7.32
CA THR A 256 -15.14 -20.58 7.04
C THR A 256 -14.42 -21.50 8.03
N VAL A 257 -13.78 -20.97 9.08
CA VAL A 257 -13.08 -21.80 10.08
C VAL A 257 -14.00 -22.32 11.20
N GLY A 258 -15.30 -22.05 11.11
CA GLY A 258 -16.31 -22.49 12.09
C GLY A 258 -16.31 -21.63 13.36
N MET A 259 -16.21 -20.30 13.23
CA MET A 259 -16.33 -19.40 14.37
C MET A 259 -17.77 -19.37 14.89
N ASN A 260 -17.96 -18.86 16.10
CA ASN A 260 -19.29 -18.64 16.64
C ASN A 260 -20.03 -17.57 15.81
N THR A 261 -21.30 -17.81 15.48
CA THR A 261 -22.11 -16.90 14.64
C THR A 261 -22.24 -15.48 15.19
N TYR A 262 -22.20 -15.26 16.51
CA TYR A 262 -22.17 -13.92 17.10
C TYR A 262 -20.85 -13.19 16.80
N VAL A 263 -19.73 -13.92 16.79
CA VAL A 263 -18.41 -13.39 16.44
C VAL A 263 -18.38 -13.07 14.94
N GLU A 264 -18.85 -13.98 14.10
CA GLU A 264 -18.97 -13.75 12.66
C GLU A 264 -19.86 -12.54 12.34
N GLY A 265 -21.01 -12.42 13.00
CA GLY A 265 -21.92 -11.29 12.86
C GLY A 265 -21.27 -9.95 13.28
N PHE A 266 -20.49 -9.94 14.36
CA PHE A 266 -19.71 -8.76 14.76
C PHE A 266 -18.70 -8.36 13.66
N PHE A 267 -17.88 -9.32 13.21
CA PHE A 267 -16.85 -9.04 12.20
C PHE A 267 -17.43 -8.66 10.84
N MET A 268 -18.58 -9.23 10.45
CA MET A 268 -19.34 -8.83 9.27
C MET A 268 -19.74 -7.35 9.35
N LEU A 269 -20.40 -6.94 10.43
CA LEU A 269 -20.87 -5.57 10.61
C LEU A 269 -19.71 -4.57 10.66
N MET A 270 -18.66 -4.88 11.40
CA MET A 270 -17.47 -4.02 11.50
C MET A 270 -16.76 -3.90 10.15
N THR A 271 -16.70 -4.97 9.36
CA THR A 271 -16.08 -4.95 8.02
C THR A 271 -16.89 -4.09 7.06
N MET A 272 -18.22 -4.21 7.06
CA MET A 272 -19.09 -3.35 6.26
C MET A 272 -18.95 -1.87 6.66
N LEU A 273 -18.75 -1.59 7.95
CA LEU A 273 -18.60 -0.22 8.45
C LEU A 273 -17.33 0.48 7.92
N ILE A 274 -16.29 -0.25 7.53
CA ILE A 274 -15.09 0.35 6.90
C ILE A 274 -15.40 1.03 5.56
N ALA A 275 -16.47 0.62 4.88
CA ALA A 275 -16.90 1.29 3.65
C ALA A 275 -17.25 2.77 3.90
N VAL A 276 -17.67 3.14 5.11
CA VAL A 276 -18.09 4.52 5.43
C VAL A 276 -16.91 5.51 5.42
N PRO A 277 -15.83 5.34 6.22
CA PRO A 277 -14.66 6.22 6.11
C PRO A 277 -14.06 6.28 4.70
N THR A 278 -14.03 5.15 4.00
CA THR A 278 -13.53 5.07 2.63
C THR A 278 -14.41 5.88 1.66
N GLY A 279 -15.73 5.75 1.78
CA GLY A 279 -16.72 6.50 1.01
C GLY A 279 -16.61 8.01 1.24
N ILE A 280 -16.41 8.45 2.49
CA ILE A 280 -16.19 9.87 2.82
C ILE A 280 -15.03 10.44 1.98
N LYS A 281 -13.93 9.69 1.84
CA LYS A 281 -12.78 10.13 1.03
C LYS A 281 -13.13 10.21 -0.45
N PHE A 282 -13.84 9.22 -0.99
CA PHE A 282 -14.34 9.24 -2.38
C PHE A 282 -15.17 10.48 -2.69
N PHE A 283 -16.18 10.75 -1.86
CA PHE A 283 -17.05 11.91 -2.07
C PHE A 283 -16.29 13.23 -1.93
N ASN A 284 -15.35 13.33 -0.99
CA ASN A 284 -14.52 14.52 -0.85
C ASN A 284 -13.57 14.73 -2.04
N TRP A 285 -12.99 13.67 -2.63
CA TRP A 285 -12.19 13.77 -3.85
C TRP A 285 -13.03 14.21 -5.05
N ILE A 286 -14.22 13.63 -5.23
CA ILE A 286 -15.16 14.03 -6.28
C ILE A 286 -15.55 15.49 -6.10
N ALA A 287 -15.93 15.91 -4.89
CA ALA A 287 -16.30 17.30 -4.58
C ALA A 287 -15.12 18.28 -4.77
N THR A 288 -13.89 17.84 -4.53
CA THR A 288 -12.69 18.64 -4.83
C THR A 288 -12.59 18.90 -6.33
N ALA A 289 -12.71 17.85 -7.15
CA ALA A 289 -12.64 17.95 -8.61
C ALA A 289 -13.86 18.65 -9.23
N TRP A 290 -15.04 18.53 -8.62
CA TRP A 290 -16.30 19.08 -9.11
C TRP A 290 -16.24 20.59 -9.30
N TRP A 291 -16.67 21.11 -10.45
CA TRP A 291 -16.51 22.53 -10.84
C TRP A 291 -15.07 23.06 -10.80
N GLY A 292 -14.07 22.17 -10.78
CA GLY A 292 -12.66 22.53 -10.99
C GLY A 292 -12.31 22.66 -12.47
N SER A 293 -11.16 23.25 -12.75
CA SER A 293 -10.56 23.25 -14.09
C SER A 293 -9.65 22.04 -14.22
N ILE A 294 -10.25 20.88 -14.52
CA ILE A 294 -9.56 19.59 -14.55
C ILE A 294 -8.62 19.51 -15.76
N GLU A 295 -7.34 19.28 -15.50
CA GLU A 295 -6.35 18.96 -16.52
C GLU A 295 -6.11 17.44 -16.59
N PHE A 296 -6.39 16.83 -17.75
CA PHE A 296 -6.22 15.38 -17.98
C PHE A 296 -4.76 15.00 -18.28
N THR A 297 -3.87 15.33 -17.35
CA THR A 297 -2.48 14.90 -17.35
C THR A 297 -2.35 13.40 -17.05
N VAL A 298 -1.18 12.81 -17.32
CA VAL A 298 -0.92 11.39 -17.03
C VAL A 298 -1.16 11.05 -15.54
N PRO A 299 -0.66 11.82 -14.54
CA PRO A 299 -1.01 11.59 -13.14
C PRO A 299 -2.52 11.55 -12.89
N MET A 300 -3.28 12.49 -13.46
CA MET A 300 -4.73 12.53 -13.29
C MET A 300 -5.45 11.35 -13.92
N LYS A 301 -4.94 10.80 -15.02
CA LYS A 301 -5.49 9.57 -15.60
C LYS A 301 -5.34 8.39 -14.65
N PHE A 302 -4.16 8.23 -14.02
CA PHE A 302 -3.98 7.22 -12.98
C PHE A 302 -4.86 7.47 -11.75
N VAL A 303 -5.12 8.73 -11.37
CA VAL A 303 -6.12 9.05 -10.34
C VAL A 303 -7.51 8.58 -10.72
N PHE A 304 -7.98 8.86 -11.94
CA PHE A 304 -9.29 8.38 -12.39
C PHE A 304 -9.34 6.86 -12.52
N GLY A 305 -8.26 6.24 -12.99
CA GLY A 305 -8.10 4.80 -13.02
C GLY A 305 -8.27 4.21 -11.61
N PHE A 306 -7.52 4.74 -10.63
CA PHE A 306 -7.66 4.39 -9.22
C PHE A 306 -9.11 4.52 -8.72
N LEU A 307 -9.77 5.66 -8.95
CA LEU A 307 -11.14 5.87 -8.49
C LEU A 307 -12.10 4.82 -9.09
N ALA A 308 -11.95 4.49 -10.37
CA ALA A 308 -12.79 3.50 -11.05
C ALA A 308 -12.53 2.07 -10.53
N THR A 309 -11.28 1.64 -10.51
CA THR A 309 -10.92 0.27 -10.11
C THR A 309 -11.13 0.06 -8.61
N PHE A 310 -10.75 1.01 -7.78
CA PHE A 310 -10.92 0.88 -6.34
C PHE A 310 -12.39 0.94 -5.90
N LEU A 311 -13.27 1.63 -6.66
CA LEU A 311 -14.71 1.57 -6.42
C LEU A 311 -15.27 0.16 -6.67
N ILE A 312 -14.91 -0.46 -7.79
CA ILE A 312 -15.30 -1.85 -8.10
C ILE A 312 -14.78 -2.81 -7.02
N GLY A 313 -13.50 -2.65 -6.63
CA GLY A 313 -12.90 -3.41 -5.53
C GLY A 313 -13.63 -3.19 -4.20
N GLY A 314 -14.02 -1.96 -3.89
CA GLY A 314 -14.76 -1.65 -2.66
C GLY A 314 -16.14 -2.29 -2.61
N ILE A 315 -16.89 -2.26 -3.73
CA ILE A 315 -18.22 -2.89 -3.83
C ILE A 315 -18.11 -4.41 -3.63
N THR A 316 -17.16 -5.05 -4.30
CA THR A 316 -16.91 -6.49 -4.17
C THR A 316 -16.42 -6.87 -2.78
N GLY A 317 -15.70 -5.99 -2.09
CA GLY A 317 -15.29 -6.18 -0.70
C GLY A 317 -16.45 -6.11 0.29
N VAL A 318 -17.39 -5.17 0.11
CA VAL A 318 -18.62 -5.12 0.92
C VAL A 318 -19.47 -6.38 0.68
N TYR A 319 -19.46 -6.90 -0.54
CA TYR A 319 -20.12 -8.16 -0.87
C TYR A 319 -19.48 -9.35 -0.13
N LEU A 320 -18.15 -9.47 -0.14
CA LEU A 320 -17.40 -10.50 0.59
C LEU A 320 -17.43 -10.32 2.12
N ALA A 321 -17.74 -9.13 2.63
CA ALA A 321 -17.91 -8.93 4.07
C ALA A 321 -19.12 -9.69 4.63
N SER A 322 -20.09 -10.06 3.78
CA SER A 322 -21.28 -10.81 4.14
C SER A 322 -20.98 -12.29 4.34
N VAL A 323 -21.16 -12.82 5.56
CA VAL A 323 -20.85 -14.22 5.90
C VAL A 323 -21.54 -15.23 4.96
N PRO A 324 -22.86 -15.13 4.67
CA PRO A 324 -23.51 -16.08 3.76
C PRO A 324 -22.93 -16.05 2.34
N VAL A 325 -22.43 -14.89 1.89
CA VAL A 325 -21.79 -14.76 0.58
C VAL A 325 -20.38 -15.32 0.63
N ASP A 326 -19.58 -14.95 1.65
CA ASP A 326 -18.21 -15.43 1.80
C ASP A 326 -18.18 -16.96 1.90
N THR A 327 -19.10 -17.59 2.62
CA THR A 327 -19.14 -19.07 2.69
C THR A 327 -19.25 -19.77 1.33
N GLN A 328 -19.72 -19.09 0.29
CA GLN A 328 -19.76 -19.61 -1.08
C GLN A 328 -18.52 -19.22 -1.90
N LEU A 329 -17.95 -18.05 -1.66
CA LEU A 329 -16.89 -17.46 -2.49
C LEU A 329 -15.49 -17.55 -1.86
N HIS A 330 -15.40 -18.00 -0.61
CA HIS A 330 -14.15 -18.11 0.13
C HIS A 330 -13.14 -18.98 -0.64
N GLN A 331 -11.92 -18.48 -0.81
CA GLN A 331 -10.85 -19.10 -1.61
C GLN A 331 -11.16 -19.30 -3.11
N SER A 332 -12.22 -18.69 -3.65
CA SER A 332 -12.47 -18.70 -5.09
C SER A 332 -11.74 -17.57 -5.82
N TYR A 333 -11.76 -17.60 -7.16
CA TYR A 333 -11.22 -16.51 -7.98
C TYR A 333 -11.91 -15.16 -7.75
N TYR A 334 -13.08 -15.14 -7.10
CA TYR A 334 -13.77 -13.90 -6.75
C TYR A 334 -12.98 -13.12 -5.71
N VAL A 335 -12.43 -13.81 -4.68
CA VAL A 335 -11.57 -13.19 -3.67
C VAL A 335 -10.26 -12.72 -4.29
N VAL A 336 -9.69 -13.51 -5.20
CA VAL A 336 -8.49 -13.12 -5.95
C VAL A 336 -8.75 -11.84 -6.75
N ALA A 337 -9.87 -11.78 -7.48
CA ALA A 337 -10.26 -10.61 -8.27
C ALA A 337 -10.46 -9.38 -7.38
N HIS A 338 -11.24 -9.51 -6.30
CA HIS A 338 -11.47 -8.46 -5.31
C HIS A 338 -10.14 -7.88 -4.80
N LEU A 339 -9.25 -8.74 -4.31
CA LEU A 339 -7.95 -8.34 -3.78
C LEU A 339 -7.13 -7.56 -4.81
N HIS A 340 -7.09 -8.01 -6.07
CA HIS A 340 -6.36 -7.31 -7.12
C HIS A 340 -6.99 -5.96 -7.49
N TYR A 341 -8.31 -5.83 -7.44
CA TYR A 341 -8.97 -4.53 -7.64
C TYR A 341 -8.66 -3.52 -6.53
N VAL A 342 -8.59 -3.95 -5.27
CA VAL A 342 -8.25 -3.03 -4.16
C VAL A 342 -6.74 -2.82 -3.99
N LEU A 343 -5.90 -3.80 -4.31
CA LEU A 343 -4.46 -3.71 -4.11
C LEU A 343 -3.73 -3.19 -5.36
N PHE A 344 -3.93 -3.84 -6.50
CA PHE A 344 -3.33 -3.39 -7.76
C PHE A 344 -4.07 -2.16 -8.28
N GLY A 345 -5.39 -2.27 -8.47
CA GLY A 345 -6.24 -1.15 -8.87
C GLY A 345 -6.26 0.00 -7.85
N GLY A 346 -5.99 -0.28 -6.57
CA GLY A 346 -5.78 0.73 -5.55
C GLY A 346 -4.35 1.25 -5.51
N SER A 347 -3.52 0.61 -4.68
CA SER A 347 -2.17 1.06 -4.36
C SER A 347 -1.29 1.24 -5.60
N VAL A 348 -1.28 0.31 -6.55
CA VAL A 348 -0.37 0.40 -7.72
C VAL A 348 -0.75 1.55 -8.65
N PHE A 349 -2.04 1.81 -8.88
CA PHE A 349 -2.46 2.99 -9.64
C PHE A 349 -2.07 4.30 -8.93
N THR A 350 -2.21 4.37 -7.60
CA THR A 350 -1.75 5.55 -6.85
C THR A 350 -0.22 5.70 -6.88
N ILE A 351 0.53 4.60 -6.90
CA ILE A 351 1.99 4.59 -7.06
C ILE A 351 2.37 5.19 -8.41
N PHE A 352 1.74 4.75 -9.51
CA PHE A 352 1.98 5.34 -10.83
C PHE A 352 1.59 6.82 -10.88
N ALA A 353 0.46 7.20 -10.29
CA ALA A 353 0.07 8.62 -10.18
C ALA A 353 1.16 9.44 -9.47
N GLY A 354 1.68 8.93 -8.34
CA GLY A 354 2.78 9.55 -7.59
C GLY A 354 4.09 9.60 -8.37
N ILE A 355 4.45 8.54 -9.10
CA ILE A 355 5.63 8.49 -9.98
C ILE A 355 5.53 9.62 -11.00
N TYR A 356 4.48 9.67 -11.83
CA TYR A 356 4.38 10.71 -12.87
C TYR A 356 4.29 12.13 -12.28
N TYR A 357 3.73 12.28 -11.08
CA TYR A 357 3.58 13.58 -10.42
C TYR A 357 4.90 14.10 -9.82
N TRP A 358 5.65 13.24 -9.12
CA TRP A 358 6.88 13.64 -8.42
C TRP A 358 8.18 13.31 -9.16
N PHE A 359 8.13 12.67 -10.31
CA PHE A 359 9.33 12.39 -11.12
C PHE A 359 10.20 13.63 -11.37
N PRO A 360 9.65 14.82 -11.71
CA PRO A 360 10.46 16.03 -11.90
C PRO A 360 11.12 16.51 -10.61
N LYS A 361 10.47 16.29 -9.46
CA LYS A 361 11.01 16.64 -8.15
C LYS A 361 12.16 15.72 -7.72
N ILE A 362 12.12 14.45 -8.13
CA ILE A 362 13.11 13.43 -7.80
C ILE A 362 14.32 13.50 -8.74
N THR A 363 14.07 13.68 -10.04
CA THR A 363 15.11 13.53 -11.09
C THR A 363 15.54 14.84 -11.75
N GLY A 364 14.77 15.92 -11.58
CA GLY A 364 14.95 17.16 -12.33
C GLY A 364 14.55 17.08 -13.80
N ARG A 365 13.90 15.98 -14.24
CA ARG A 365 13.49 15.76 -15.63
C ARG A 365 12.00 15.49 -15.73
N MET A 366 11.42 15.80 -16.89
CA MET A 366 10.03 15.43 -17.20
C MET A 366 10.01 14.05 -17.85
N LEU A 367 9.02 13.22 -17.51
CA LEU A 367 8.74 11.99 -18.26
C LEU A 367 8.11 12.32 -19.61
N ASN A 368 8.32 11.44 -20.59
CA ASN A 368 7.69 11.56 -21.89
C ASN A 368 6.18 11.36 -21.78
N ARG A 369 5.40 12.35 -22.22
CA ARG A 369 3.93 12.32 -22.14
C ARG A 369 3.34 11.16 -22.94
N THR A 370 3.76 10.97 -24.19
CA THR A 370 3.24 9.92 -25.07
C THR A 370 3.46 8.53 -24.49
N LEU A 371 4.64 8.24 -23.94
CA LEU A 371 4.90 6.97 -23.27
C LEU A 371 4.06 6.80 -21.99
N GLY A 372 3.81 7.90 -21.27
CA GLY A 372 2.90 7.89 -20.12
C GLY A 372 1.45 7.56 -20.48
N GLU A 373 0.98 8.05 -21.63
CA GLU A 373 -0.35 7.71 -22.17
C GLU A 373 -0.45 6.22 -22.50
N TRP A 374 0.55 5.68 -23.22
CA TRP A 374 0.62 4.25 -23.52
C TRP A 374 0.65 3.41 -22.25
N ASN A 375 1.49 3.80 -21.28
CA ASN A 375 1.58 3.10 -20.01
C ASN A 375 0.24 3.06 -19.28
N PHE A 376 -0.47 4.18 -19.18
CA PHE A 376 -1.80 4.22 -18.55
C PHE A 376 -2.79 3.30 -19.26
N TRP A 377 -2.98 3.43 -20.56
CA TRP A 377 -4.03 2.70 -21.28
C TRP A 377 -3.76 1.20 -21.34
N THR A 378 -2.52 0.79 -21.60
CA THR A 378 -2.14 -0.62 -21.57
C THR A 378 -2.36 -1.22 -20.18
N LEU A 379 -1.98 -0.50 -19.12
CA LEU A 379 -2.19 -0.99 -17.76
C LEU A 379 -3.68 -1.07 -17.41
N PHE A 380 -4.46 -0.02 -17.70
CA PHE A 380 -5.87 0.05 -17.34
C PHE A 380 -6.73 -1.00 -18.07
N ILE A 381 -6.54 -1.14 -19.38
CA ILE A 381 -7.27 -2.13 -20.18
C ILE A 381 -6.80 -3.54 -19.81
N GLY A 382 -5.49 -3.76 -19.73
CA GLY A 382 -4.92 -5.06 -19.38
C GLY A 382 -5.33 -5.53 -17.98
N PHE A 383 -5.34 -4.61 -17.01
CA PHE A 383 -5.78 -4.86 -15.64
C PHE A 383 -7.24 -5.35 -15.61
N ASN A 384 -8.16 -4.59 -16.21
CA ASN A 384 -9.57 -4.98 -16.23
C ASN A 384 -9.79 -6.26 -17.04
N GLY A 385 -9.16 -6.41 -18.20
CA GLY A 385 -9.23 -7.65 -18.99
C GLY A 385 -8.71 -8.88 -18.26
N THR A 386 -7.76 -8.71 -17.34
CA THR A 386 -7.21 -9.80 -16.54
C THR A 386 -8.13 -10.16 -15.37
N PHE A 387 -8.51 -9.19 -14.53
CA PHE A 387 -9.14 -9.46 -13.24
C PHE A 387 -10.66 -9.38 -13.25
N LEU A 388 -11.28 -8.65 -14.18
CA LEU A 388 -12.75 -8.57 -14.23
C LEU A 388 -13.37 -9.95 -14.45
N ILE A 389 -12.76 -10.73 -15.36
CA ILE A 389 -13.18 -12.10 -15.72
C ILE A 389 -13.10 -13.04 -14.50
N MET A 390 -12.14 -12.81 -13.59
CA MET A 390 -11.96 -13.66 -12.41
C MET A 390 -13.12 -13.56 -11.40
N HIS A 391 -13.88 -12.45 -11.38
CA HIS A 391 -15.13 -12.42 -10.60
C HIS A 391 -16.14 -13.43 -11.14
N THR A 392 -16.30 -13.52 -12.46
CA THR A 392 -17.19 -14.51 -13.09
C THR A 392 -16.69 -15.93 -12.83
N LEU A 393 -15.39 -16.18 -13.04
CA LEU A 393 -14.80 -17.50 -12.74
C LEU A 393 -15.06 -17.91 -11.28
N GLY A 394 -14.88 -17.00 -10.32
CA GLY A 394 -15.14 -17.30 -8.92
C GLY A 394 -16.62 -17.52 -8.55
N LEU A 395 -17.57 -17.07 -9.39
CA LEU A 395 -19.01 -17.36 -9.23
C LEU A 395 -19.40 -18.70 -9.85
N GLU A 396 -18.66 -19.16 -10.85
CA GLU A 396 -18.92 -20.42 -11.57
C GLU A 396 -18.36 -21.65 -10.84
N GLY A 397 -17.46 -21.45 -9.87
CA GLY A 397 -16.79 -22.51 -9.10
C GLY A 397 -15.41 -22.84 -9.65
#